data_AF-A0A923U9Q3-F1
#
_entry.id   AF-A0A923U9Q3-F1
#
_cell.length_a   1.000
_cell.length_b   1.000
_cell.length_c   1.000
_cell.angle_alpha   90.00
_cell.angle_beta   90.00
_cell.angle_gamma   90.00
#
_symmetry.space_group_name_H-M   'P 1'
#
loop_
_entity.id
_entity.type
_entity.pdbx_description
1 polymer ?
#
loop_
_entity_poly.entity_id
_entity_poly.type
_entity_poly.pdbx_seq_one_letter_code
_entity_poly.pdbx_strand_id
1 'polypeptide(L)' 'VGRFAVWALAEEARQRGFDRITAIWEAGEEGPEQFFLHTGFAVVGETQYGEKIGELGL' A
#
# COMPACT_ATOMS: atom_id res chain seq x y z
N VAL A 1 -4.74 5.07 13.63
CA VAL A 1 -4.32 6.31 12.91
C VAL A 1 -3.85 6.03 11.48
N GLY A 2 -2.99 5.03 11.23
CA GLY A 2 -2.46 4.75 9.88
C GLY A 2 -3.51 4.49 8.78
N ARG A 3 -4.58 3.74 9.08
CA ARG A 3 -5.66 3.45 8.12
C ARG A 3 -6.35 4.72 7.59
N PHE A 4 -6.51 5.73 8.44
CA PHE A 4 -7.11 7.01 8.04
C PHE A 4 -6.20 7.79 7.10
N ALA A 5 -4.88 7.72 7.29
CA ALA A 5 -3.92 8.39 6.41
C ALA A 5 -3.92 7.76 5.01
N VAL A 6 -3.98 6.43 4.92
CA VAL A 6 -4.06 5.73 3.62
C VAL A 6 -5.33 6.09 2.88
N TRP A 7 -6.48 6.14 3.56
CA TRP A 7 -7.74 6.50 2.93
C TRP A 7 -7.82 7.98 2.53
N ALA A 8 -7.28 8.89 3.35
CA ALA A 8 -7.18 10.29 2.99
C ALA A 8 -6.29 10.48 1.74
N LEU A 9 -5.17 9.75 1.67
CA LEU A 9 -4.31 9.74 0.48
C LEU A 9 -5.03 9.17 -0.75
N ALA A 10 -5.76 8.06 -0.59
CA ALA A 10 -6.54 7.45 -1.65
C ALA A 10 -7.60 8.41 -2.22
N GLU A 11 -8.32 9.09 -1.35
CA GLU A 11 -9.33 10.07 -1.76
C GLU A 11 -8.71 11.26 -2.50
N GLU A 12 -7.59 11.80 -2.00
CA GLU A 12 -6.87 12.88 -2.68
C GLU A 12 -6.33 12.44 -4.05
N ALA A 13 -5.78 11.23 -4.14
CA ALA A 13 -5.26 10.67 -5.39
C ALA A 13 -6.40 10.47 -6.42
N ARG A 14 -7.57 10.00 -5.97
CA ARG A 14 -8.77 9.87 -6.81
C ARG A 14 -9.25 11.23 -7.33
N GLN A 15 -9.26 12.26 -6.49
CA GLN A 15 -9.62 13.63 -6.88
C GLN A 15 -8.65 14.23 -7.91
N ARG A 16 -7.39 13.76 -7.92
CA ARG A 16 -6.36 14.15 -8.90
C ARG A 16 -6.35 13.29 -10.16
N GLY A 17 -7.25 12.31 -10.28
CA GLY A 17 -7.38 11.46 -11.45
C GLY A 17 -6.39 10.29 -11.51
N PHE A 18 -5.78 9.91 -10.39
CA PHE A 18 -5.01 8.67 -10.31
C PHE A 18 -5.94 7.46 -10.15
N ASP A 19 -5.53 6.32 -10.70
CA ASP A 19 -6.26 5.05 -10.66
C ASP A 19 -5.70 4.06 -9.63
N ARG A 20 -4.49 4.32 -9.11
CA ARG A 20 -3.81 3.44 -8.15
C ARG A 20 -2.81 4.16 -7.27
N ILE A 21 -2.47 3.53 -6.14
CA ILE A 21 -1.36 3.86 -5.26
C ILE A 21 -0.44 2.66 -5.13
N THR A 22 0.87 2.88 -5.20
CA THR A 22 1.88 1.85 -4.94
C THR A 22 2.64 2.15 -3.65
N ALA A 23 2.92 1.12 -2.85
CA ALA A 23 3.74 1.20 -1.64
C ALA A 23 4.78 0.07 -1.62
N ILE A 24 5.94 0.33 -1.00
CA ILE A 24 6.99 -0.66 -0.78
C ILE A 24 7.18 -0.81 0.74
N TRP A 25 7.33 -2.03 1.22
CA TRP A 25 7.60 -2.31 2.62
C TRP A 25 8.46 -3.56 2.83
N GLU A 26 9.16 -3.60 3.96
CA GLU A 26 9.92 -4.77 4.42
C GLU A 26 8.99 -5.95 4.70
N ALA A 27 9.34 -7.13 4.17
CA ALA A 27 8.60 -8.36 4.41
C ALA A 27 8.85 -8.90 5.82
N GLY A 28 7.84 -9.55 6.43
CA GLY A 28 7.99 -10.26 7.70
C GLY A 28 6.89 -9.97 8.72
N GLU A 29 6.78 -10.84 9.74
CA GLU A 29 5.72 -10.78 10.77
C GLU A 29 5.76 -9.51 11.62
N GLU A 30 6.93 -8.91 11.81
CA GLU A 30 7.10 -7.63 12.52
C GLU A 30 6.98 -6.42 11.59
N GLY A 31 6.88 -6.65 10.28
CA GLY A 31 6.74 -5.63 9.26
C GLY A 31 5.31 -5.09 9.13
N PRO A 32 5.11 -3.97 8.44
CA PRO A 32 3.80 -3.38 8.25
C PRO A 32 2.92 -4.14 7.23
N GLU A 33 3.34 -5.32 6.79
CA GLU A 33 2.69 -6.08 5.73
C GLU A 33 1.20 -6.33 6.04
N GLN A 34 0.89 -6.83 7.23
CA GLN A 34 -0.50 -7.07 7.63
C GLN A 34 -1.33 -5.78 7.66
N PHE A 35 -0.71 -4.64 7.96
CA PHE A 35 -1.39 -3.34 7.92
C PHE A 35 -1.76 -2.94 6.47
N PHE A 36 -0.84 -3.08 5.53
CA PHE A 36 -1.11 -2.75 4.11
C PHE A 36 -2.15 -3.69 3.50
N LEU A 37 -2.01 -5.00 3.76
CA LEU A 37 -2.98 -6.01 3.31
C LEU A 37 -4.39 -5.73 3.88
N HIS A 38 -4.50 -5.41 5.17
CA HIS A 38 -5.79 -5.08 5.79
C HIS A 38 -6.39 -3.77 5.27
N THR A 39 -5.57 -2.89 4.70
CA THR A 39 -6.03 -1.62 4.13
C THR A 39 -6.46 -1.76 2.66
N GLY A 40 -6.25 -2.94 2.05
CA GLY A 40 -6.70 -3.28 0.70
C GLY A 40 -5.59 -3.30 -0.35
N PHE A 41 -4.32 -3.14 0.04
CA PHE A 41 -3.21 -3.34 -0.88
C PHE A 41 -3.09 -4.82 -1.26
N ALA A 42 -2.82 -5.09 -2.52
CA ALA A 42 -2.43 -6.39 -3.04
C ALA A 42 -0.94 -6.38 -3.37
N VAL A 43 -0.19 -7.41 -2.96
CA VAL A 43 1.22 -7.56 -3.36
C VAL A 43 1.29 -7.89 -4.84
N VAL A 44 1.99 -7.05 -5.61
CA VAL A 44 2.17 -7.16 -7.06
C VAL A 44 3.61 -7.49 -7.46
N GLY A 45 4.54 -7.42 -6.51
CA GLY A 45 5.94 -7.75 -6.76
C GLY A 45 6.79 -7.76 -5.50
N GLU A 46 8.08 -8.06 -5.70
CA GLU A 46 9.11 -8.05 -4.67
C GLU A 46 10.38 -7.44 -5.25
N THR A 47 11.10 -6.64 -4.46
CA THR A 47 12.40 -6.09 -4.84
C THR A 47 13.49 -7.16 -4.75
N GLN A 48 14.65 -6.91 -5.33
CA GLN A 48 15.81 -7.82 -5.19
C GLN A 48 16.32 -7.97 -3.74
N TYR A 49 15.85 -7.12 -2.83
CA TYR A 49 16.21 -7.10 -1.42
C TYR A 49 15.15 -7.77 -0.53
N GLY A 50 14.06 -8.30 -1.11
CA GLY A 50 13.00 -9.00 -0.38
C GLY A 50 11.85 -8.11 0.08
N GLU A 51 11.84 -6.82 -0.27
CA GLU A 51 10.75 -5.91 0.09
C GLU A 51 9.53 -6.18 -0.80
N LYS A 52 8.34 -6.12 -0.24
CA LYS A 52 7.08 -6.27 -0.98
C LYS A 52 6.69 -4.97 -1.66
N ILE A 53 6.22 -5.07 -2.89
CA ILE A 53 5.60 -3.99 -3.64
C ILE A 53 4.10 -4.25 -3.67
N GLY A 54 3.31 -3.35 -3.11
CA GLY A 54 1.86 -3.44 -3.11
C GLY A 54 1.19 -2.36 -3.94
N GLU A 55 0.03 -2.69 -4.50
CA GLU A 55 -0.86 -1.77 -5.21
C GLU A 55 -2.23 -1.70 -4.52
N LEU A 56 -2.77 -0.49 -4.39
CA LEU A 56 -4.15 -0.22 -3.99
C LEU A 56 -4.85 0.49 -5.15
N GLY A 57 -5.91 -0.12 -5.69
CA GLY A 57 -6.79 0.54 -6.67
C GLY A 57 -7.65 1.63 -6.02
N LEU A 58 -7.90 2.72 -6.73
CA LEU A 58 -8.64 3.90 -6.26
C LEU A 58 -10.07 4.02 -6.82
#